data_AF-A0A524FYM5-F1
#
_entry.id   AF-A0A524FYM5-F1
#
_cell.length_a   1.000
_cell.length_b   1.000
_cell.length_c   1.000
_cell.angle_alpha   90.00
_cell.angle_beta   90.00
_cell.angle_gamma   90.00
#
_symmetry.space_group_name_H-M   'P 1'
#
loop_
_entity.id
_entity.type
_entity.pdbx_description
1 polymer ?
#
loop_
_entity_poly.entity_id
_entity_poly.type
_entity_poly.pdbx_seq_one_letter_code
_entity_poly.pdbx_strand_id
1 'polypeptide(L)'
;MNEISILMHMLSNKNNPHQIGATKSEILHTLNVKNKNKSGYFQNLITNLSNYIEPLGLQIRYNPINSHWFISYDSEVSDIISANPFDNKPRLAATLFCTLVVCLNNPEGISLVSEIEKIRKKKYVLEDLKDLEQKGYVKIDKDRNEVHLTPLIGYLLDLEKLFVKLALKTKI
;
A
#
# COMPACT_ATOMS: atom_id res chain seq x y z
N MET A 1 4.38 10.89 27.07
CA MET A 1 5.01 10.36 25.84
C MET A 1 5.70 11.50 25.12
N ASN A 2 6.92 11.28 24.63
CA ASN A 2 7.59 12.23 23.73
C ASN A 2 7.11 12.04 22.27
N GLU A 3 7.43 12.96 21.37
CA GLU A 3 6.98 12.94 19.97
C GLU A 3 7.33 11.63 19.25
N ILE A 4 8.53 11.08 19.49
CA ILE A 4 9.00 9.82 18.93
C ILE A 4 8.15 8.63 19.41
N SER A 5 7.80 8.59 20.70
CA SER A 5 6.94 7.54 21.26
C SER A 5 5.52 7.61 20.71
N ILE A 6 4.99 8.83 20.51
CA ILE A 6 3.68 9.04 19.87
C ILE A 6 3.74 8.56 18.42
N LEU A 7 4.77 8.95 17.68
CA LEU A 7 4.93 8.55 16.28
C LEU A 7 5.09 7.03 16.15
N MET A 8 5.92 6.40 16.98
CA MET A 8 6.07 4.94 17.04
C MET A 8 4.73 4.26 17.28
N HIS A 9 3.95 4.73 18.25
CA HIS A 9 2.62 4.20 18.53
C HIS A 9 1.69 4.36 17.32
N MET A 10 1.61 5.56 16.73
CA MET A 10 0.75 5.82 15.58
C MET A 10 1.11 4.96 14.37
N LEU A 11 2.39 4.79 14.05
CA LEU A 11 2.85 4.06 12.87
C LEU A 11 2.80 2.53 13.04
N SER A 12 2.78 2.02 14.27
CA SER A 12 2.65 0.59 14.57
C SER A 12 1.21 0.15 14.84
N ASN A 13 0.29 1.09 15.05
CA ASN A 13 -1.08 0.77 15.41
C ASN A 13 -1.86 0.10 14.27
N LYS A 14 -2.69 -0.88 14.62
CA LYS A 14 -3.60 -1.58 13.70
C LYS A 14 -5.04 -1.25 14.09
N ASN A 15 -5.61 -0.23 13.46
CA ASN A 15 -6.99 0.19 13.74
C ASN A 15 -8.01 -0.86 13.27
N ASN A 16 -7.70 -1.62 12.21
CA ASN A 16 -8.51 -2.73 11.70
C ASN A 16 -7.63 -3.73 10.93
N PRO A 17 -8.15 -4.90 10.52
CA PRO A 17 -7.36 -5.93 9.83
C PRO A 17 -6.70 -5.49 8.51
N HIS A 18 -7.16 -4.38 7.91
CA HIS A 18 -6.71 -3.89 6.62
C HIS A 18 -6.03 -2.52 6.69
N GLN A 19 -5.78 -1.97 7.88
CA GLN A 19 -5.21 -0.65 8.07
C GLN A 19 -4.19 -0.64 9.20
N ILE A 20 -2.99 -0.18 8.84
CA ILE A 20 -1.84 -0.04 9.73
C ILE A 20 -1.34 1.39 9.61
N GLY A 21 -0.96 1.97 10.74
CA GLY A 21 -0.29 3.25 10.78
C GLY A 21 -1.23 4.45 10.74
N ALA A 22 -0.72 5.59 10.27
CA ALA A 22 -1.43 6.85 10.26
C ALA A 22 -1.07 7.72 9.05
N THR A 23 -2.01 8.57 8.63
CA THR A 23 -1.77 9.60 7.61
C THR A 23 -0.91 10.73 8.16
N LYS A 24 -0.26 11.48 7.25
CA LYS A 24 0.46 12.72 7.60
C LYS A 24 -0.46 13.72 8.34
N SER A 25 -1.73 13.81 7.96
CA SER A 25 -2.68 14.72 8.60
C SER A 25 -2.95 14.33 10.05
N GLU A 26 -3.22 13.06 10.31
CA GLU A 26 -3.45 12.53 11.66
C GLU A 26 -2.23 12.71 12.55
N ILE A 27 -1.03 12.46 12.03
CA ILE A 27 0.24 12.64 12.76
C ILE A 27 0.41 14.11 13.17
N LEU A 28 0.28 15.03 12.22
CA LEU A 28 0.43 16.47 12.48
C LEU A 28 -0.64 17.00 13.43
N HIS A 29 -1.86 16.46 13.34
CA HIS A 29 -2.95 16.80 14.25
C HIS A 29 -2.66 16.31 15.68
N THR A 30 -2.27 15.04 15.83
CA THR A 30 -2.00 14.41 17.14
C THR A 30 -0.82 15.08 17.85
N LEU A 31 0.20 15.48 17.11
CA LEU A 31 1.35 16.22 17.64
C LEU A 31 1.08 17.73 17.82
N ASN A 32 -0.14 18.20 17.55
CA ASN A 32 -0.54 19.61 17.68
C ASN A 32 0.40 20.58 16.95
N VAL A 33 0.83 20.22 15.74
CA VAL A 33 1.84 20.97 14.98
C VAL A 33 1.23 22.23 14.38
N LYS A 34 1.60 23.38 14.94
CA LYS A 34 1.15 24.71 14.47
C LYS A 34 2.14 25.40 13.51
N ASN A 35 3.25 24.75 13.18
CA ASN A 35 4.33 25.34 12.39
C ASN A 35 3.87 25.68 10.95
N LYS A 36 4.39 26.77 10.37
CA LYS A 36 4.09 27.15 8.98
C LYS A 36 4.68 26.13 7.98
N ASN A 37 5.82 25.53 8.32
CA ASN A 37 6.46 24.50 7.49
C ASN A 37 6.14 23.07 7.97
N LYS A 38 4.86 22.67 7.89
CA LYS A 38 4.41 21.33 8.31
C LYS A 38 5.08 20.19 7.54
N SER A 39 5.40 20.41 6.26
CA SER A 39 6.03 19.39 5.42
C SER A 39 7.48 19.11 5.82
N GLY A 40 8.30 20.15 6.03
CA GLY A 40 9.67 19.96 6.50
C GLY A 40 9.72 19.32 7.89
N TYR A 41 8.84 19.75 8.80
CA TYR A 41 8.74 19.15 10.13
C TYR A 41 8.35 17.66 10.06
N PHE A 42 7.35 17.31 9.25
CA PHE A 42 6.95 15.91 9.05
C PHE A 42 8.09 15.06 8.50
N GLN A 43 8.82 15.55 7.49
CA GLN A 43 9.95 14.83 6.91
C GLN A 43 11.02 14.56 7.95
N ASN A 44 11.38 15.56 8.75
CA ASN A 44 12.37 15.41 9.82
C ASN A 44 11.92 14.39 10.86
N LEU A 45 10.64 14.39 11.25
CA LEU A 45 10.08 13.41 12.18
C LEU A 45 10.23 11.98 11.65
N ILE A 46 9.82 11.73 10.41
CA ILE A 46 9.89 10.40 9.78
C ILE A 46 11.35 9.96 9.65
N THR A 47 12.25 10.83 9.15
CA THR A 47 13.67 10.50 9.01
C THR A 47 14.30 10.16 10.36
N ASN A 48 14.01 10.95 11.41
CA ASN A 48 14.58 10.72 12.74
C ASN A 48 14.11 9.40 13.34
N LEU A 49 12.81 9.07 13.23
CA LEU A 49 12.31 7.78 13.70
C LEU A 49 12.88 6.63 12.88
N SER A 50 12.98 6.79 11.56
CA SER A 50 13.55 5.77 10.66
C SER A 50 14.97 5.38 11.11
N ASN A 51 15.85 6.38 11.31
CA ASN A 51 17.21 6.16 11.78
C ASN A 51 17.28 5.50 13.17
N TYR A 52 16.27 5.75 14.02
CA TYR A 52 16.21 5.19 15.36
C TYR A 52 15.80 3.71 15.37
N ILE A 53 14.93 3.30 14.44
CA ILE A 53 14.38 1.94 14.39
C ILE A 53 15.12 1.02 13.40
N GLU A 54 15.88 1.57 12.46
CA GLU A 54 16.67 0.81 11.48
C GLU A 54 17.58 -0.26 12.14
N PRO A 55 18.32 0.02 13.24
CA PRO A 55 19.14 -1.00 13.90
C PRO A 55 18.34 -2.20 14.46
N LEU A 56 17.02 -2.07 14.59
CA LEU A 56 16.12 -3.13 15.03
C LEU A 56 15.60 -3.98 13.85
N GLY A 57 16.05 -3.73 12.62
CA GLY A 57 15.54 -4.35 11.40
C GLY A 57 14.13 -3.86 11.02
N LEU A 58 13.76 -2.65 11.46
CA LEU A 58 12.48 -2.02 11.16
C LEU A 58 12.68 -0.85 10.19
N GLN A 59 11.68 -0.61 9.35
CA GLN A 59 11.64 0.50 8.41
C GLN A 59 10.27 1.15 8.39
N ILE A 60 10.24 2.46 8.13
CA ILE A 60 9.01 3.19 7.88
C ILE A 60 8.68 3.10 6.39
N ARG A 61 7.45 2.71 6.06
CA ARG A 61 6.94 2.60 4.70
C ARG A 61 5.70 3.46 4.50
N TYR A 62 5.42 3.77 3.24
CA TYR A 62 4.23 4.52 2.83
C TYR A 62 3.31 3.63 1.99
N ASN A 63 2.03 3.61 2.34
CA ASN A 63 0.97 2.97 1.60
C ASN A 63 0.26 4.00 0.71
N PRO A 64 0.47 3.99 -0.62
CA PRO A 64 -0.11 5.00 -1.51
C PRO A 64 -1.62 4.82 -1.71
N ILE A 65 -2.21 3.68 -1.37
CA ILE A 65 -3.65 3.41 -1.57
C ILE A 65 -4.50 4.22 -0.59
N ASN A 66 -4.04 4.38 0.65
CA ASN A 66 -4.76 5.12 1.69
C ASN A 66 -3.93 6.26 2.31
N SER A 67 -2.75 6.55 1.77
CA SER A 67 -1.85 7.61 2.23
C SER A 67 -1.36 7.44 3.68
N HIS A 68 -1.22 6.20 4.16
CA HIS A 68 -0.74 5.91 5.51
C HIS A 68 0.77 5.64 5.53
N TRP A 69 1.41 6.16 6.56
CA TRP A 69 2.76 5.78 6.96
C TRP A 69 2.66 4.68 8.01
N PHE A 70 3.51 3.65 7.93
CA PHE A 70 3.48 2.52 8.84
C PHE A 70 4.87 1.93 9.08
N ILE A 71 5.06 1.23 10.19
CA ILE A 71 6.28 0.48 10.48
C ILE A 71 6.14 -0.95 9.94
N SER A 72 7.22 -1.43 9.34
CA SER A 72 7.34 -2.80 8.84
C SER A 72 8.75 -3.32 9.08
N TYR A 73 8.97 -4.62 8.83
CA TYR A 73 10.31 -5.19 8.81
C TYR A 73 11.04 -4.80 7.53
N ASP A 74 12.37 -4.68 7.60
CA ASP A 74 13.23 -4.52 6.43
C ASP A 74 13.03 -5.71 5.46
N SER A 75 13.21 -5.45 4.17
CA SER A 75 13.17 -6.41 3.07
C SER A 75 14.01 -7.67 3.30
N GLU A 76 15.23 -7.57 3.87
CA GLU A 76 16.05 -8.74 4.19
C GLU A 76 15.40 -9.63 5.26
N VAL A 77 14.74 -9.01 6.24
CA VAL A 77 13.98 -9.69 7.30
C VAL A 77 12.63 -10.19 6.75
N SER A 78 12.02 -9.45 5.84
CA SER A 78 10.75 -9.79 5.18
C SER A 78 10.88 -10.94 4.20
N ASP A 79 12.01 -11.09 3.51
CA ASP A 79 12.27 -12.21 2.59
C ASP A 79 12.49 -13.52 3.35
N ILE A 80 12.99 -13.45 4.59
CA ILE A 80 13.08 -14.60 5.51
C ILE A 80 11.68 -14.99 6.04
N ILE A 81 10.77 -14.01 6.18
CA ILE A 81 9.45 -14.19 6.83
C ILE A 81 8.32 -14.41 5.82
N SER A 82 8.45 -13.96 4.56
CA SER A 82 7.35 -13.96 3.59
C SER A 82 7.47 -15.06 2.53
N ALA A 83 6.42 -15.88 2.44
CA ALA A 83 6.11 -16.62 1.23
C ALA A 83 5.53 -15.64 0.19
N ASN A 84 5.79 -15.88 -1.10
CA ASN A 84 5.10 -15.19 -2.20
C ASN A 84 3.58 -15.11 -1.88
N PRO A 85 2.97 -13.91 -1.75
CA PRO A 85 1.57 -13.76 -1.30
C PRO A 85 0.54 -14.42 -2.24
N PHE A 86 0.99 -14.79 -3.44
CA PHE A 86 0.21 -15.47 -4.44
C PHE A 86 0.44 -16.99 -4.48
N ASP A 87 1.23 -17.58 -3.59
CA ASP A 87 1.42 -19.05 -3.49
C ASP A 87 1.78 -19.70 -4.84
N ASN A 88 2.67 -19.07 -5.63
CA ASN A 88 2.99 -19.48 -7.01
C ASN A 88 1.79 -19.48 -7.99
N LYS A 89 0.80 -18.59 -7.79
CA LYS A 89 -0.29 -18.31 -8.74
C LYS A 89 0.02 -17.04 -9.56
N PRO A 90 0.89 -17.12 -10.61
CA PRO A 90 1.24 -15.96 -11.43
C PRO A 90 0.03 -15.35 -12.14
N ARG A 91 -1.02 -16.16 -12.34
CA ARG A 91 -2.30 -15.72 -12.90
C ARG A 91 -2.94 -14.61 -12.03
N LEU A 92 -3.04 -14.83 -10.72
CA LEU A 92 -3.59 -13.86 -9.77
C LEU A 92 -2.70 -12.60 -9.65
N ALA A 93 -1.38 -12.79 -9.60
CA ALA A 93 -0.44 -11.67 -9.55
C ALA A 93 -0.57 -10.76 -10.79
N ALA A 94 -0.70 -11.36 -11.99
CA ALA A 94 -0.91 -10.62 -13.22
C ALA A 94 -2.27 -9.91 -13.26
N THR A 95 -3.33 -10.55 -12.76
CA THR A 95 -4.65 -9.92 -12.71
C THR A 95 -4.66 -8.76 -11.72
N LEU A 96 -4.08 -8.91 -10.52
CA LEU A 96 -3.93 -7.81 -9.56
C LEU A 96 -3.09 -6.67 -10.15
N PHE A 97 -2.01 -6.98 -10.86
CA PHE A 97 -1.19 -5.97 -11.52
C PHE A 97 -1.99 -5.16 -12.53
N CYS A 98 -2.79 -5.82 -13.39
CA CYS A 98 -3.69 -5.12 -14.32
C CYS A 98 -4.70 -4.24 -13.55
N THR A 99 -5.32 -4.77 -12.50
CA THR A 99 -6.26 -4.01 -11.65
C THR A 99 -5.59 -2.77 -11.04
N LEU A 100 -4.37 -2.90 -10.50
CA LEU A 100 -3.60 -1.78 -9.97
C LEU A 100 -3.39 -0.70 -11.04
N VAL A 101 -2.97 -1.10 -12.24
CA VAL A 101 -2.74 -0.16 -13.34
C VAL A 101 -4.01 0.59 -13.71
N VAL A 102 -5.16 -0.07 -13.82
CA VAL A 102 -6.40 0.65 -14.21
C VAL A 102 -6.92 1.51 -13.06
N CYS A 103 -7.06 0.94 -11.87
CA CYS A 103 -7.62 1.66 -10.72
C CYS A 103 -6.78 2.89 -10.35
N LEU A 104 -5.44 2.82 -10.40
CA LEU A 104 -4.58 3.95 -10.05
C LEU A 104 -4.52 5.05 -11.13
N ASN A 105 -4.86 4.71 -12.38
CA ASN A 105 -5.04 5.71 -13.43
C ASN A 105 -6.39 6.43 -13.32
N ASN A 106 -7.32 5.91 -12.52
CA ASN A 106 -8.62 6.51 -12.27
C ASN A 106 -8.57 7.35 -10.98
N PRO A 107 -9.05 8.62 -10.99
CA PRO A 107 -8.98 9.51 -9.83
C PRO A 107 -9.64 8.95 -8.56
N GLU A 108 -10.65 8.09 -8.72
CA GLU A 108 -11.42 7.52 -7.62
C GLU A 108 -10.81 6.21 -7.07
N GLY A 109 -9.78 5.64 -7.72
CA GLY A 109 -9.24 4.34 -7.33
C GLY A 109 -10.14 3.14 -7.68
N ILE A 110 -11.11 3.36 -8.58
CA ILE A 110 -12.16 2.41 -8.99
C ILE A 110 -12.01 2.14 -10.48
N SER A 111 -12.31 0.93 -10.94
CA SER A 111 -12.35 0.61 -12.37
C SER A 111 -13.43 -0.41 -12.69
N LEU A 112 -13.98 -0.37 -13.90
CA LEU A 112 -14.90 -1.38 -14.38
C LEU A 112 -14.16 -2.69 -14.66
N VAL A 113 -14.80 -3.84 -14.36
CA VAL A 113 -14.25 -5.17 -14.67
C VAL A 113 -13.85 -5.28 -16.15
N SER A 114 -14.64 -4.67 -17.05
CA SER A 114 -14.37 -4.68 -18.49
C SER A 114 -13.07 -3.97 -18.89
N GLU A 115 -12.60 -2.98 -18.15
CA GLU A 115 -11.33 -2.29 -18.43
C GLU A 115 -10.15 -3.18 -18.03
N ILE A 116 -10.26 -3.86 -16.90
CA ILE A 116 -9.28 -4.84 -16.44
C ILE A 116 -9.18 -5.99 -17.45
N GLU A 117 -10.31 -6.48 -17.96
CA GLU A 117 -10.36 -7.51 -18.99
C GLU A 117 -9.66 -7.08 -20.30
N LYS A 118 -9.86 -5.83 -20.73
CA LYS A 118 -9.22 -5.27 -21.94
C LYS A 118 -7.70 -5.24 -21.83
N ILE A 119 -7.15 -4.90 -20.67
CA ILE A 119 -5.68 -4.91 -20.45
C ILE A 119 -5.18 -6.34 -20.28
N ARG A 120 -5.89 -7.15 -19.47
CA ARG A 120 -5.44 -8.49 -19.12
C ARG A 120 -5.44 -9.45 -20.32
N LYS A 121 -6.38 -9.28 -21.26
CA LYS A 121 -6.55 -10.09 -22.48
C LYS A 121 -6.51 -11.61 -22.23
N LYS A 122 -7.17 -12.07 -21.17
CA LYS A 122 -7.29 -13.49 -20.82
C LYS A 122 -8.74 -13.85 -20.50
N LYS A 123 -9.05 -15.15 -20.63
CA LYS A 123 -10.29 -15.73 -20.14
C LYS A 123 -10.24 -15.81 -18.60
N TYR A 124 -11.39 -15.75 -17.94
CA TYR A 124 -11.57 -15.95 -16.49
C TYR A 124 -11.05 -14.82 -15.58
N VAL A 125 -10.97 -13.57 -16.06
CA VAL A 125 -10.58 -12.42 -15.21
C VAL A 125 -11.51 -12.26 -14.01
N LEU A 126 -12.82 -12.47 -14.20
CA LEU A 126 -13.79 -12.37 -13.10
C LEU A 126 -13.55 -13.42 -12.00
N GLU A 127 -13.11 -14.63 -12.33
CA GLU A 127 -12.77 -15.65 -11.34
C GLU A 127 -11.53 -15.24 -10.55
N ASP A 128 -10.50 -14.74 -11.24
CA ASP A 128 -9.32 -14.18 -10.58
C ASP A 128 -9.65 -13.01 -9.66
N LEU A 129 -10.55 -12.12 -10.07
CA LEU A 129 -11.00 -11.00 -9.25
C LEU A 129 -11.73 -11.49 -7.99
N LYS A 130 -12.55 -12.54 -8.08
CA LYS A 130 -13.19 -13.17 -6.91
C LYS A 130 -12.17 -13.79 -5.97
N ASP A 131 -11.14 -14.46 -6.49
CA ASP A 131 -10.05 -15.01 -5.68
C ASP A 131 -9.26 -13.88 -4.97
N LEU A 132 -9.03 -12.76 -5.67
CA LEU A 132 -8.38 -11.58 -5.10
C LEU A 132 -9.27 -10.90 -4.04
N GLU A 133 -10.59 -10.89 -4.22
CA GLU A 133 -11.55 -10.40 -3.24
C GLU A 133 -11.55 -11.27 -1.97
N GLN A 134 -11.51 -12.60 -2.11
CA GLN A 134 -11.38 -13.52 -0.98
C GLN A 134 -10.08 -13.32 -0.20
N LYS A 135 -8.98 -13.02 -0.90
CA LYS A 135 -7.69 -12.65 -0.27
C LYS A 135 -7.70 -11.23 0.31
N GLY A 136 -8.79 -10.47 0.14
CA GLY A 136 -8.97 -9.13 0.68
C GLY A 136 -8.19 -8.05 -0.07
N TYR A 137 -7.69 -8.32 -1.28
CA TYR A 137 -6.94 -7.34 -2.07
C TYR A 137 -7.85 -6.35 -2.78
N VAL A 138 -9.01 -6.81 -3.23
CA VAL A 138 -9.99 -5.98 -3.94
C VAL A 138 -11.38 -6.15 -3.34
N LYS A 139 -12.29 -5.22 -3.64
CA LYS A 139 -13.73 -5.39 -3.44
C LYS A 139 -14.44 -5.25 -4.78
N ILE A 140 -15.43 -6.10 -5.03
CA ILE A 140 -16.21 -6.09 -6.26
C ILE A 140 -17.61 -5.56 -5.93
N ASP A 141 -17.95 -4.42 -6.51
CA ASP A 141 -19.34 -3.97 -6.56
C ASP A 141 -20.03 -4.68 -7.73
N LYS A 142 -20.93 -5.60 -7.42
CA LYS A 142 -21.62 -6.43 -8.42
C LYS A 142 -22.70 -5.65 -9.18
N ASP A 143 -23.28 -4.63 -8.56
CA ASP A 143 -24.37 -3.86 -9.15
C ASP A 143 -23.82 -2.91 -10.21
N ARG A 144 -22.63 -2.35 -9.95
CA ARG A 144 -21.93 -1.44 -10.86
C ARG A 144 -20.88 -2.12 -11.73
N ASN A 145 -20.57 -3.38 -11.45
CA ASN A 145 -19.49 -4.13 -12.10
C ASN A 145 -18.13 -3.41 -11.96
N GLU A 146 -17.89 -2.87 -10.77
CA GLU A 146 -16.73 -2.08 -10.40
C GLU A 146 -15.81 -2.86 -9.46
N VAL A 147 -14.52 -2.56 -9.54
CA VAL A 147 -13.47 -3.12 -8.69
C VAL A 147 -12.76 -2.00 -7.97
N HIS A 148 -12.64 -2.15 -6.66
CA HIS A 148 -12.00 -1.20 -5.76
C HIS A 148 -10.75 -1.84 -5.16
N LEU A 149 -9.65 -1.10 -5.16
CA LEU A 149 -8.45 -1.53 -4.44
C LEU A 149 -8.69 -1.43 -2.93
N THR A 150 -8.16 -2.38 -2.18
CA THR A 150 -8.09 -2.25 -0.71
C THR A 150 -6.70 -1.77 -0.28
N PRO A 151 -6.59 -1.14 0.89
CA PRO A 151 -5.29 -0.74 1.43
C PRO A 151 -4.36 -1.92 1.74
N LEU A 152 -4.89 -3.14 1.90
CA LEU A 152 -4.09 -4.34 2.20
C LEU A 152 -2.94 -4.52 1.20
N ILE A 153 -3.17 -4.18 -0.06
CA ILE A 153 -2.17 -4.29 -1.12
C ILE A 153 -0.90 -3.48 -0.77
N GLY A 154 -1.05 -2.23 -0.32
CA GLY A 154 0.10 -1.37 -0.02
C GLY A 154 0.84 -1.73 1.27
N TYR A 155 0.26 -2.59 2.11
CA TYR A 155 0.96 -3.14 3.28
C TYR A 155 1.74 -4.42 2.95
N LEU A 156 1.27 -5.19 1.97
CA LEU A 156 1.88 -6.47 1.58
C LEU A 156 2.84 -6.34 0.38
N LEU A 157 2.65 -5.37 -0.49
CA LEU A 157 3.47 -5.16 -1.69
C LEU A 157 4.29 -3.88 -1.59
N ASP A 158 5.48 -3.92 -2.16
CA ASP A 158 6.30 -2.74 -2.38
C ASP A 158 5.86 -2.00 -3.65
N LEU A 159 4.79 -1.23 -3.51
CA LEU A 159 4.20 -0.45 -4.59
C LEU A 159 5.14 0.63 -5.12
N GLU A 160 5.93 1.26 -4.25
CA GLU A 160 6.94 2.25 -4.66
C GLU A 160 7.97 1.61 -5.58
N LYS A 161 8.59 0.50 -5.16
CA LYS A 161 9.55 -0.25 -5.98
C LYS A 161 8.92 -0.77 -7.27
N LEU A 162 7.66 -1.20 -7.23
CA LEU A 162 6.91 -1.59 -8.42
C LEU A 162 6.80 -0.42 -9.41
N PHE A 163 6.34 0.75 -8.96
CA PHE A 163 6.17 1.92 -9.82
C PHE A 163 7.49 2.46 -10.36
N VAL A 164 8.55 2.50 -9.54
CA VAL A 164 9.90 2.87 -10.00
C VAL A 164 10.35 1.92 -11.11
N LYS A 165 10.20 0.60 -10.92
CA LYS A 165 10.55 -0.39 -11.96
C LYS A 165 9.73 -0.22 -13.23
N LEU A 166 8.45 0.13 -13.13
CA LEU A 166 7.61 0.40 -14.31
C LEU A 166 8.10 1.65 -15.05
N ALA A 167 8.31 2.75 -14.33
CA ALA A 167 8.76 4.03 -14.89
C ALA A 167 10.13 3.92 -15.58
N LEU A 168 11.03 3.07 -15.06
CA LEU A 168 12.32 2.79 -15.69
C LEU A 168 12.20 1.93 -16.95
N LYS A 169 11.24 1.00 -17.00
CA LYS A 169 11.02 0.12 -18.16
C LYS A 169 10.27 0.79 -19.31
N THR A 170 9.46 1.82 -19.06
CA THR A 170 8.78 2.62 -20.10
C THR A 170 9.67 3.65 -20.79
N LYS A 171 10.91 3.86 -20.31
CA LYS A 171 11.89 4.76 -20.94
C LYS A 171 12.77 4.07 -22.00
N ILE A 172 12.37 2.89 -22.49
CA ILE A 172 13.01 2.12 -23.57
C ILE A 172 12.02 1.99 -24.72
#